data_AF-A0A7C7UPT3-F1
#
_entry.id   AF-A0A7C7UPT3-F1
#
_cell.length_a   1.000
_cell.length_b   1.000
_cell.length_c   1.000
_cell.angle_alpha   90.00
_cell.angle_beta   90.00
_cell.angle_gamma   90.00
#
_symmetry.space_group_name_H-M   'P 1'
#
loop_
_entity.id
_entity.type
_entity.pdbx_description
1 polymer ?
#
loop_
_entity_poly.entity_id
_entity_poly.type
_entity_poly.pdbx_seq_one_letter_code
_entity_poly.pdbx_strand_id
1 'polypeptide(L)'
;MAEKRVAKVTHYWPKVGVAAIKLYDTLKVGDTIHISGSTTDFEQTVDSMEIEHEAVEVAKKGQEVGLKVNERVRKGDRVYKVD
;
A
#
# COMPACT_ATOMS: atom_id res chain seq x y z
N MET A 1 -3.68 -19.15 -3.58
CA MET A 1 -3.88 -17.71 -3.39
C MET A 1 -3.30 -17.00 -4.59
N ALA A 2 -4.09 -16.14 -5.24
CA ALA A 2 -3.61 -15.35 -6.37
C ALA A 2 -3.16 -13.99 -5.83
N GLU A 3 -1.87 -13.75 -5.81
CA GLU A 3 -1.32 -12.44 -5.45
C GLU A 3 -1.11 -11.62 -6.70
N LYS A 4 -1.79 -10.47 -6.79
CA LYS A 4 -1.62 -9.56 -7.92
C LYS A 4 -0.82 -8.35 -7.49
N ARG A 5 0.27 -8.04 -8.18
CA ARG A 5 1.03 -6.81 -7.89
C ARG A 5 0.18 -5.59 -8.26
N VAL A 6 -0.28 -4.87 -7.25
CA VAL A 6 -1.16 -3.70 -7.41
C VAL A 6 -0.44 -2.37 -7.17
N ALA A 7 0.68 -2.36 -6.44
CA ALA A 7 1.39 -1.12 -6.13
C ALA A 7 2.89 -1.31 -5.92
N LYS A 8 3.58 -0.18 -5.71
CA LYS A 8 4.98 -0.11 -5.27
C LYS A 8 5.16 1.05 -4.29
N VAL A 9 5.93 0.82 -3.22
CA VAL A 9 6.29 1.85 -2.26
C VAL A 9 7.24 2.87 -2.89
N THR A 10 6.84 4.14 -2.89
CA THR A 10 7.62 5.29 -3.37
C THR A 10 8.29 6.02 -2.22
N HIS A 11 7.61 6.12 -1.07
CA HIS A 11 8.07 6.81 0.12
C HIS A 11 7.55 6.16 1.39
N TYR A 12 8.26 6.35 2.51
CA TYR A 12 7.81 5.90 3.82
C TYR A 12 8.20 6.93 4.88
N TRP A 13 7.24 7.35 5.70
CA TRP A 13 7.44 8.27 6.81
C TRP A 13 7.53 7.51 8.14
N PRO A 14 8.74 7.22 8.66
CA PRO A 14 8.92 6.43 9.88
C PRO A 14 8.38 7.11 11.14
N LYS A 15 8.20 8.44 11.14
CA LYS A 15 7.67 9.18 12.30
C LYS A 15 6.19 8.90 12.57
N VAL A 16 5.41 8.67 11.51
CA VAL A 16 3.95 8.47 11.59
C VAL A 16 3.53 7.06 11.15
N GLY A 17 4.45 6.26 10.58
CA GLY A 17 4.16 4.90 10.12
C GLY A 17 3.32 4.87 8.83
N VAL A 18 3.44 5.89 7.98
CA VAL A 18 2.68 6.01 6.73
C VAL A 18 3.58 5.68 5.55
N ALA A 19 3.11 4.81 4.67
CA ALA A 19 3.74 4.47 3.40
C ALA A 19 3.01 5.15 2.25
N ALA A 20 3.73 5.87 1.39
CA ALA A 20 3.25 6.26 0.08
C ALA A 20 3.47 5.12 -0.90
N ILE A 21 2.39 4.67 -1.53
CA ILE A 21 2.41 3.64 -2.55
C ILE A 21 1.85 4.19 -3.86
N LYS A 22 2.55 3.91 -4.96
CA LYS A 22 2.07 4.22 -6.30
C LYS A 22 1.34 3.01 -6.87
N LEU A 23 0.08 3.21 -7.21
CA LEU A 23 -0.79 2.15 -7.72
C LEU A 23 -0.56 1.90 -9.21
N TYR A 24 -0.47 0.62 -9.55
CA TYR A 24 -0.49 0.09 -10.91
C TYR A 24 -1.85 -0.51 -11.27
N ASP A 25 -2.68 -0.76 -10.27
CA ASP A 25 -4.04 -1.27 -10.40
C ASP A 25 -4.95 -0.60 -9.36
N THR A 26 -6.19 -1.05 -9.30
CA THR A 26 -7.22 -0.54 -8.40
C THR A 26 -7.09 -1.19 -7.02
N LEU A 27 -7.17 -0.40 -5.96
CA LEU A 27 -7.17 -0.85 -4.57
C LEU A 27 -8.34 -0.22 -3.82
N LYS A 28 -8.96 -0.96 -2.90
CA LYS A 28 -10.08 -0.49 -2.08
C LYS A 28 -9.80 -0.66 -0.60
N VAL A 29 -10.44 0.17 0.22
CA VAL A 29 -10.47 -0.02 1.67
C VAL A 29 -11.17 -1.35 1.97
N GLY A 30 -10.60 -2.14 2.87
CA GLY A 30 -11.01 -3.50 3.19
C GLY A 30 -10.30 -4.60 2.38
N ASP A 31 -9.55 -4.24 1.33
CA ASP A 31 -8.73 -5.23 0.61
C ASP A 31 -7.55 -5.68 1.48
N THR A 32 -7.15 -6.94 1.34
CA THR A 32 -5.93 -7.46 1.96
C THR A 32 -4.75 -7.25 1.01
N ILE A 33 -3.68 -6.66 1.52
CA ILE A 33 -2.44 -6.43 0.77
C ILE A 33 -1.27 -7.14 1.43
N HIS A 34 -0.39 -7.68 0.60
CA HIS A 34 0.88 -8.26 0.97
C HIS A 34 2.00 -7.31 0.54
N ILE A 35 2.76 -6.79 1.51
CA ILE A 35 3.93 -5.96 1.25
C ILE A 35 5.18 -6.83 1.36
N SER A 36 5.85 -7.00 0.22
CA SER A 36 7.06 -7.83 0.12
C SER A 36 8.23 -7.04 -0.48
N GLY A 37 9.34 -7.04 0.25
CA GLY A 37 10.56 -6.29 -0.01
C GLY A 37 11.80 -7.13 0.26
N SER A 38 12.95 -6.49 0.41
CA SER A 38 14.20 -7.21 0.73
C SER A 38 14.29 -7.64 2.19
N THR A 39 13.63 -6.90 3.09
CA THR A 39 13.67 -7.12 4.55
C THR A 39 12.27 -7.02 5.17
N THR A 40 11.24 -7.03 4.33
CA THR A 40 9.86 -6.71 4.69
C THR A 40 8.99 -7.78 4.04
N ASP A 41 8.18 -8.49 4.81
CA ASP A 41 7.31 -9.54 4.28
C ASP A 41 6.13 -9.72 5.23
N PHE A 42 5.02 -9.03 4.97
CA PHE A 42 3.85 -9.11 5.82
C PHE A 42 2.56 -8.76 5.07
N GLU A 43 1.47 -9.34 5.53
CA GLU A 43 0.12 -9.04 5.05
C GLU A 43 -0.59 -8.10 6.02
N GLN A 44 -1.40 -7.21 5.47
CA GLN A 44 -2.29 -6.36 6.25
C GLN A 44 -3.54 -6.02 5.46
N THR A 45 -4.62 -5.73 6.18
CA THR A 45 -5.84 -5.18 5.58
C THR A 45 -5.72 -3.67 5.47
N VAL A 46 -6.27 -3.11 4.39
CA VAL A 46 -6.33 -1.67 4.18
C VAL A 46 -7.45 -1.09 5.02
N ASP A 47 -7.13 -0.53 6.19
CA ASP A 47 -8.12 0.13 7.06
C ASP A 47 -8.52 1.52 6.55
N SER A 48 -7.56 2.28 6.01
CA SER A 48 -7.78 3.63 5.48
C SER A 48 -6.77 3.97 4.38
N MET A 49 -7.21 4.79 3.43
CA MET A 49 -6.39 5.30 2.34
C MET A 49 -6.62 6.80 2.15
N GLU A 50 -5.54 7.52 1.87
CA GLU A 50 -5.57 8.95 1.60
C GLU A 50 -4.84 9.26 0.28
N ILE A 51 -5.41 10.10 -0.56
CA ILE A 51 -4.80 10.64 -1.78
C ILE A 51 -4.82 12.16 -1.66
N GLU A 52 -3.67 12.82 -1.77
CA GLU A 52 -3.59 14.29 -1.74
C GLU A 52 -4.32 14.93 -0.53
N HIS A 53 -4.25 14.29 0.64
CA HIS A 53 -4.93 14.69 1.90
C HIS A 53 -6.46 14.49 1.92
N GLU A 54 -7.01 13.79 0.93
CA GLU A 54 -8.40 13.38 0.90
C GLU A 54 -8.54 11.88 1.19
N ALA A 55 -9.38 11.52 2.16
CA ALA A 55 -9.71 10.13 2.42
C ALA A 55 -10.51 9.55 1.26
N VAL A 56 -10.07 8.40 0.74
CA VAL A 56 -10.71 7.74 -0.40
C VAL A 56 -11.00 6.28 -0.09
N GLU A 57 -12.15 5.79 -0.54
CA GLU A 57 -12.50 4.37 -0.43
C GLU A 57 -11.87 3.53 -1.54
N VAL A 58 -11.65 4.13 -2.72
CA VAL A 58 -11.18 3.46 -3.92
C VAL A 58 -10.08 4.29 -4.56
N ALA A 59 -8.94 3.67 -4.77
CA ALA A 59 -7.81 4.26 -5.44
C ALA A 59 -7.55 3.54 -6.77
N LYS A 60 -7.27 4.31 -7.81
CA LYS A 60 -7.12 3.81 -9.19
C LYS A 60 -5.66 3.76 -9.61
N LYS A 61 -5.38 2.97 -10.65
CA LYS A 61 -4.09 2.93 -11.32
C LYS A 61 -3.57 4.34 -11.64
N GLY A 62 -2.31 4.58 -11.29
CA GLY A 62 -1.60 5.83 -11.53
C GLY A 62 -1.61 6.79 -10.36
N GLN A 63 -2.53 6.62 -9.40
CA GLN A 63 -2.62 7.44 -8.21
C GLN A 63 -1.59 7.03 -7.15
N GLU A 64 -1.24 7.98 -6.29
CA GLU A 64 -0.34 7.78 -5.16
C GLU A 64 -1.17 7.87 -3.87
N VAL A 65 -1.15 6.79 -3.09
CA VAL A 65 -1.94 6.63 -1.89
C VAL A 65 -1.02 6.58 -0.69
N GLY A 66 -1.32 7.39 0.32
CA GLY A 66 -0.81 7.21 1.67
C GLY A 66 -1.67 6.17 2.39
N LEU A 67 -1.03 5.10 2.88
CA LEU A 67 -1.66 4.20 3.85
C LEU A 67 -0.79 4.04 5.08
N LYS A 68 -1.42 3.78 6.21
CA LYS A 68 -0.71 3.34 7.42
C LYS A 68 -0.28 1.89 7.25
N VAL A 69 0.95 1.60 7.67
CA VAL A 69 1.50 0.24 7.64
C VAL A 69 1.82 -0.23 9.05
N ASN A 70 1.57 -1.51 9.31
CA ASN A 70 1.85 -2.14 10.60
C ASN A 70 3.35 -2.25 10.87
N GLU A 71 4.12 -2.47 9.82
CA GLU A 71 5.57 -2.59 9.89
C GLU A 71 6.28 -1.56 9.00
N ARG A 72 7.57 -1.40 9.27
CA ARG A 72 8.44 -0.49 8.53
C ARG A 72 8.65 -1.01 7.12
N VAL A 73 8.18 -0.25 6.14
CA VAL A 73 8.44 -0.49 4.72
C VAL A 73 9.57 0.39 4.19
N ARG A 74 10.08 0.05 3.01
CA ARG A 74 11.16 0.79 2.34
C ARG A 74 10.77 1.17 0.91
N LYS A 75 11.38 2.26 0.42
CA LYS A 75 11.25 2.66 -0.98
C LYS A 75 11.70 1.51 -1.87
N GLY A 76 10.82 1.08 -2.78
CA GLY A 76 11.08 -0.05 -3.67
C GLY A 76 10.27 -1.30 -3.36
N ASP A 77 9.73 -1.42 -2.14
CA ASP A 77 8.93 -2.56 -1.72
C ASP A 77 7.71 -2.73 -2.64
N ARG A 78 7.36 -3.99 -2.88
CA ARG A 78 6.29 -4.38 -3.81
C ARG A 78 5.04 -4.66 -3.00
N VAL A 79 3.91 -4.14 -3.48
CA VAL A 79 2.61 -4.35 -2.83
C VAL A 79 1.77 -5.21 -3.75
N TYR A 80 1.29 -6.31 -3.20
CA TYR A 80 0.43 -7.28 -3.84
C TYR A 80 -0.94 -7.22 -3.17
N LYS A 81 -2.01 -7.40 -3.93
CA LYS A 81 -3.34 -7.63 -3.40
C LYS A 81 -3.54 -9.13 -3.30
N VAL A 82 -4.03 -9.57 -2.15
CA VAL A 82 -4.44 -10.94 -1.89
C VAL A 82 -5.96 -10.98 -2.06
N ASP A 83 -6.42 -11.71 -3.06
CA ASP A 83 -7.85 -12.03 -3.30
C ASP A 83 -8.20 -13.42 -2.72
#